data_AF-A0A0J9VQ06-F1
#
_entry.id   AF-A0A0J9VQ06-F1
#
_cell.length_a   1.000
_cell.length_b   1.000
_cell.length_c   1.000
_cell.angle_alpha   90.00
_cell.angle_beta   90.00
_cell.angle_gamma   90.00
#
_symmetry.space_group_name_H-M   'P 1'
#
loop_
_entity.id
_entity.type
_entity.pdbx_description
1 polymer ?
#
loop_
_entity_poly.entity_id
_entity_poly.type
_entity_poly.pdbx_seq_one_letter_code
_entity_poly.pdbx_strand_id
1 'polypeptide(L)'
;MSSNRYKNKNPKVAISICEQFMKLYKSLHDSKGKPKGDLTSVSVVNFINYWLNTELKKKMYNEKVCVNDFCDNLETYAQGIVDIKMHSNDEIYVIKNDDLDNMNILYNLYTNYYNVFNGSNIVCTTKDTCLEYSRQCVQEYKKGIIKCKTNDSEFCKAIKEFQNKYDILIGDNKTKNGFSTSELKSLPSHAEVLQEYGSELNRRKITIVTISIMCAIFGIILILFYLYKVQRN
;
A
#
# COMPACT_ATOMS: atom_id res chain seq x y z
N MET A 1 -21.63 -15.63 -31.11
CA MET A 1 -21.88 -16.01 -29.70
C MET A 1 -21.34 -14.90 -28.81
N SER A 2 -22.05 -14.62 -27.73
CA SER A 2 -22.27 -13.29 -27.17
C SER A 2 -21.02 -12.55 -26.66
N SER A 3 -20.72 -11.42 -27.33
CA SER A 3 -19.94 -10.31 -26.79
C SER A 3 -20.72 -9.71 -25.63
N ASN A 4 -20.47 -10.18 -24.42
CA ASN A 4 -20.83 -9.45 -23.21
C ASN A 4 -19.90 -8.24 -23.12
N ARG A 5 -20.28 -7.17 -23.82
CA ARG A 5 -19.74 -5.82 -23.58
C ARG A 5 -20.09 -5.43 -22.15
N TYR A 6 -19.17 -5.70 -21.23
CA TYR A 6 -19.10 -4.94 -19.99
C TYR A 6 -18.90 -3.48 -20.39
N LYS A 7 -19.99 -2.72 -20.44
CA LYS A 7 -19.92 -1.26 -20.39
C LYS A 7 -19.29 -0.96 -19.04
N ASN A 8 -17.99 -0.70 -19.04
CA ASN A 8 -17.30 -0.22 -17.86
C ASN A 8 -18.13 0.93 -17.27
N LYS A 9 -18.55 0.81 -16.00
CA LYS A 9 -19.46 1.79 -15.39
C LYS A 9 -18.79 3.17 -15.31
N ASN A 10 -17.45 3.19 -15.41
CA ASN A 10 -16.67 4.41 -15.47
C ASN A 10 -15.58 4.35 -16.58
N PRO A 11 -15.97 4.57 -17.85
CA PRO A 11 -15.05 4.45 -18.99
C PRO A 11 -13.91 5.48 -18.92
N LYS A 12 -14.13 6.65 -18.30
CA LYS A 12 -13.09 7.68 -18.13
C LYS A 12 -11.97 7.21 -17.21
N VAL A 13 -12.30 6.55 -16.09
CA VAL A 13 -11.31 5.99 -15.17
C VAL A 13 -10.52 4.88 -15.84
N ALA A 14 -11.21 4.00 -16.57
CA ALA A 14 -10.57 2.92 -17.30
C ALA A 14 -9.57 3.43 -18.35
N ILE A 15 -9.95 4.44 -19.15
CA ILE A 15 -9.05 5.10 -20.10
C ILE A 15 -7.84 5.72 -19.38
N SER A 16 -8.06 6.40 -18.25
CA SER A 16 -6.96 7.00 -17.49
C SER A 16 -5.96 5.97 -16.95
N ILE A 17 -6.44 4.81 -16.49
CA ILE A 17 -5.58 3.70 -16.05
C ILE A 17 -4.83 3.11 -17.25
N CYS A 18 -5.50 2.93 -18.39
CA CYS A 18 -4.87 2.49 -19.64
C CYS A 18 -3.71 3.41 -20.04
N GLU A 19 -3.94 4.72 -20.11
CA GLU A 19 -2.90 5.68 -20.49
C GLU A 19 -1.69 5.64 -19.54
N GLN A 20 -1.94 5.51 -18.23
CA GLN A 20 -0.89 5.38 -17.23
C GLN A 20 -0.12 4.06 -17.36
N PHE A 21 -0.83 2.95 -17.58
CA PHE A 21 -0.25 1.64 -17.82
C PHE A 21 0.70 1.67 -19.02
N MET A 22 0.24 2.23 -20.15
CA MET A 22 1.04 2.33 -21.38
C MET A 22 2.29 3.19 -21.18
N LYS A 23 2.16 4.33 -20.50
CA LYS A 23 3.31 5.18 -20.14
C LYS A 23 4.30 4.45 -19.25
N LEU A 24 3.81 3.72 -18.25
CA LEU A 24 4.66 2.94 -17.34
C LEU A 24 5.39 1.81 -18.07
N TYR A 25 4.66 1.00 -18.84
CA TYR A 25 5.21 -0.08 -19.64
C TYR A 25 6.31 0.44 -20.57
N LYS A 26 6.02 1.51 -21.32
CA LYS A 26 6.99 2.16 -22.21
C LYS A 26 8.21 2.66 -21.43
N SER A 27 8.02 3.32 -20.29
CA SER A 27 9.15 3.85 -19.50
C SER A 27 10.07 2.75 -18.98
N LEU A 28 9.54 1.59 -18.63
CA LEU A 28 10.31 0.46 -18.10
C LEU A 28 10.95 -0.38 -19.22
N HIS A 29 10.34 -0.43 -20.40
CA HIS A 29 10.84 -1.21 -21.54
C HIS A 29 11.77 -0.39 -22.47
N ASP A 30 11.52 0.91 -22.65
CA ASP A 30 12.35 1.82 -23.45
C ASP A 30 13.57 2.35 -22.70
N SER A 31 13.83 1.90 -21.46
CA SER A 31 15.09 2.17 -20.77
C SER A 31 16.25 1.40 -21.43
N LYS A 32 16.56 1.75 -22.68
CA LYS A 32 17.68 1.29 -23.51
C LYS A 32 19.05 1.76 -22.99
N GLY A 33 19.09 2.46 -21.87
CA GLY A 33 20.30 2.72 -21.08
C GLY A 33 20.20 1.97 -19.76
N LYS A 34 20.75 0.76 -19.72
CA LYS A 34 20.77 -0.12 -18.54
C LYS A 34 21.14 0.69 -17.28
N PRO A 35 20.29 0.74 -16.24
CA PRO A 35 20.80 0.98 -14.90
C PRO A 35 21.79 -0.15 -14.60
N LYS A 36 22.95 0.18 -14.03
CA LYS A 36 23.84 -0.82 -13.42
C LYS A 36 23.07 -1.51 -12.29
N GLY A 37 22.42 -2.63 -12.59
CA GLY A 37 21.63 -3.43 -11.66
C GLY A 37 20.45 -4.12 -12.36
N ASP A 38 20.66 -5.38 -12.73
CA ASP A 38 19.75 -6.47 -13.14
C ASP A 38 18.22 -6.23 -13.11
N LEU A 39 17.70 -5.23 -13.83
CA LEU A 39 16.27 -5.19 -14.15
C LEU A 39 16.01 -6.22 -15.24
N THR A 40 15.61 -7.43 -14.85
CA THR A 40 15.20 -8.49 -15.80
C THR A 40 13.83 -8.17 -16.39
N SER A 41 13.52 -8.70 -17.57
CA SER A 41 12.17 -8.59 -18.15
C SER A 41 11.09 -9.09 -17.17
N VAL A 42 11.40 -10.14 -16.41
CA VAL A 42 10.52 -10.72 -15.38
C VAL A 42 10.23 -9.74 -14.24
N SER A 43 11.22 -8.97 -13.76
CA SER A 43 10.97 -8.01 -12.67
C SER A 43 10.14 -6.81 -13.12
N VAL A 44 10.31 -6.37 -14.37
CA VAL A 44 9.48 -5.34 -15.00
C VAL A 44 8.03 -5.80 -15.11
N VAL A 45 7.80 -6.99 -15.64
CA VAL A 45 6.46 -7.58 -15.78
C VAL A 45 5.76 -7.73 -14.42
N ASN A 46 6.46 -8.28 -13.42
CA ASN A 46 5.91 -8.45 -12.07
C ASN A 46 5.52 -7.11 -11.43
N PHE A 47 6.34 -6.08 -11.61
CA PHE A 47 6.03 -4.73 -11.11
C PHE A 47 4.80 -4.14 -11.81
N ILE A 48 4.69 -4.30 -13.12
CA ILE A 48 3.55 -3.83 -13.90
C ILE A 48 2.26 -4.55 -13.47
N ASN A 49 2.31 -5.86 -13.25
CA ASN A 49 1.19 -6.63 -12.74
C ASN A 49 0.74 -6.13 -11.35
N TYR A 50 1.68 -5.93 -10.43
CA TYR A 50 1.42 -5.33 -9.12
C TYR A 50 0.77 -3.94 -9.24
N TRP A 51 1.37 -3.04 -10.02
CA TRP A 51 0.89 -1.67 -10.19
C TRP A 51 -0.54 -1.64 -10.71
N LEU A 52 -0.85 -2.46 -11.72
CA LEU A 52 -2.18 -2.52 -12.30
C LEU A 52 -3.23 -3.01 -11.28
N ASN A 53 -2.92 -4.07 -10.54
CA ASN A 53 -3.78 -4.59 -9.47
C ASN A 53 -4.06 -3.52 -8.40
N THR A 54 -3.04 -2.76 -8.00
CA THR A 54 -3.18 -1.68 -7.01
C THR A 54 -4.04 -0.53 -7.53
N GLU A 55 -3.83 -0.10 -8.78
CA GLU A 55 -4.59 1.00 -9.37
C GLU A 55 -6.06 0.64 -9.59
N LEU A 56 -6.35 -0.59 -10.04
CA LEU A 56 -7.72 -1.08 -10.18
C LEU A 56 -8.41 -1.17 -8.81
N LYS A 57 -7.74 -1.71 -7.78
CA LYS A 57 -8.29 -1.75 -6.41
C LYS A 57 -8.60 -0.36 -5.88
N LYS A 58 -7.73 0.63 -6.14
CA LYS A 58 -7.88 2.00 -5.64
C LYS A 58 -8.98 2.78 -6.36
N LYS A 59 -9.01 2.72 -7.69
CA LYS A 59 -9.86 3.58 -8.53
C LYS A 59 -11.18 2.93 -8.93
N MET A 60 -11.29 1.60 -8.86
CA MET A 60 -12.44 0.83 -9.35
C MET A 60 -13.02 -0.12 -8.29
N TYR A 61 -12.77 0.13 -7.00
CA TYR A 61 -13.21 -0.69 -5.86
C TYR A 61 -14.70 -1.10 -5.93
N ASN A 62 -15.58 -0.18 -6.33
CA ASN A 62 -17.03 -0.41 -6.38
C ASN A 62 -17.50 -1.12 -7.66
N GLU A 63 -16.64 -1.30 -8.66
CA GLU A 63 -17.05 -1.69 -10.01
C GLU A 63 -16.81 -3.17 -10.32
N LYS A 64 -16.27 -3.96 -9.37
CA LYS A 64 -15.92 -5.38 -9.56
C LYS A 64 -15.18 -5.63 -10.89
N VAL A 65 -14.29 -4.71 -11.26
CA VAL A 65 -13.50 -4.83 -12.50
C VAL A 65 -12.33 -5.77 -12.23
N CYS A 66 -12.26 -6.87 -12.99
CA CYS A 66 -11.18 -7.83 -12.93
C CYS A 66 -9.99 -7.36 -13.78
N VAL A 67 -8.77 -7.67 -13.36
CA VAL A 67 -7.53 -7.34 -14.11
C VAL A 67 -7.59 -7.94 -15.51
N ASN A 68 -8.00 -9.20 -15.63
CA ASN A 68 -8.08 -9.89 -16.92
C ASN A 68 -9.10 -9.22 -17.85
N ASP A 69 -10.30 -8.92 -17.33
CA ASP A 69 -11.32 -8.18 -18.10
C ASP A 69 -10.82 -6.81 -18.54
N PHE A 70 -10.03 -6.13 -17.70
CA PHE A 70 -9.41 -4.85 -18.05
C PHE A 70 -8.38 -5.03 -19.16
N CYS A 71 -7.50 -6.03 -19.07
CA CYS A 71 -6.48 -6.37 -20.07
C CYS A 71 -7.06 -6.81 -21.42
N ASP A 72 -8.11 -7.62 -21.45
CA ASP A 72 -8.74 -8.05 -22.70
C ASP A 72 -9.36 -6.85 -23.46
N ASN A 73 -9.94 -5.91 -22.71
CA ASN A 73 -10.43 -4.65 -23.27
C ASN A 73 -9.30 -3.70 -23.68
N LEU A 74 -8.18 -3.70 -22.94
CA LEU A 74 -6.97 -2.95 -23.28
C LEU A 74 -6.37 -3.44 -24.58
N GLU A 75 -6.22 -4.74 -24.80
CA GLU A 75 -5.60 -5.30 -26.00
C GLU A 75 -6.35 -4.84 -27.26
N THR A 76 -7.69 -4.87 -27.21
CA THR A 76 -8.56 -4.36 -28.27
C THR A 76 -8.38 -2.85 -28.53
N TYR A 77 -8.11 -2.06 -27.49
CA TYR A 77 -7.89 -0.61 -27.59
C TYR A 77 -6.45 -0.26 -27.99
N ALA A 78 -5.46 -1.01 -27.51
CA ALA A 78 -4.04 -0.78 -27.67
C ALA A 78 -3.52 -1.23 -29.04
N GLN A 79 -4.11 -2.28 -29.65
CA GLN A 79 -3.83 -2.69 -31.03
C GLN A 79 -4.02 -1.55 -32.05
N GLY A 80 -4.81 -0.52 -31.72
CA GLY A 80 -4.98 0.68 -32.55
C GLY A 80 -3.99 1.82 -32.30
N ILE A 81 -3.12 1.73 -31.27
CA ILE A 81 -2.33 2.87 -30.78
C ILE A 81 -0.82 2.55 -30.68
N VAL A 82 -0.43 1.34 -30.27
CA VAL A 82 1.00 0.98 -30.07
C VAL A 82 1.25 -0.51 -30.36
N ASP A 83 2.37 -0.83 -31.02
CA ASP A 83 2.93 -2.20 -31.13
C ASP A 83 3.49 -2.69 -29.78
N ILE A 84 2.63 -2.80 -28.76
CA ILE A 84 2.99 -3.51 -27.53
C ILE A 84 2.70 -4.99 -27.74
N LYS A 85 3.74 -5.76 -28.00
CA LYS A 85 3.70 -7.22 -27.82
C LYS A 85 3.81 -7.51 -26.34
N MET A 86 2.71 -7.38 -25.59
CA MET A 86 2.62 -8.03 -24.29
C MET A 86 2.77 -9.53 -24.55
N HIS A 87 3.87 -10.11 -24.08
CA HIS A 87 4.11 -11.52 -24.26
C HIS A 87 3.12 -12.29 -23.36
N SER A 88 1.94 -12.54 -23.92
CA SER A 88 0.82 -13.32 -23.35
C SER A 88 0.12 -12.74 -22.11
N ASN A 89 -1.20 -12.86 -22.10
CA ASN A 89 -2.08 -12.54 -20.96
C ASN A 89 -1.80 -13.42 -19.72
N ASP A 90 -0.87 -14.37 -19.80
CA ASP A 90 -0.46 -15.24 -18.67
C ASP A 90 0.48 -14.52 -17.68
N GLU A 91 1.05 -13.37 -18.08
CA GLU A 91 2.01 -12.61 -17.27
C GLU A 91 1.37 -11.56 -16.35
N ILE A 92 0.15 -11.10 -16.67
CA ILE A 92 -0.63 -10.16 -15.86
C ILE A 92 -1.87 -10.88 -15.34
N TYR A 93 -2.02 -10.95 -14.03
CA TYR A 93 -3.05 -11.74 -13.38
C TYR A 93 -3.61 -11.05 -12.13
N VAL A 94 -4.79 -11.47 -11.69
CA VAL A 94 -5.40 -10.97 -10.45
C VAL A 94 -4.59 -11.46 -9.25
N ILE A 95 -4.02 -10.53 -8.50
CA ILE A 95 -3.35 -10.80 -7.23
C ILE A 95 -4.41 -10.89 -6.14
N LYS A 96 -4.33 -11.92 -5.29
CA LYS A 96 -5.24 -12.06 -4.14
C LYS A 96 -5.16 -10.83 -3.25
N ASN A 97 -6.29 -10.38 -2.73
CA ASN A 97 -6.35 -9.14 -1.94
C ASN A 97 -5.37 -9.11 -0.76
N ASP A 98 -5.22 -10.23 -0.04
CA ASP A 98 -4.29 -10.31 1.09
C ASP A 98 -2.83 -10.18 0.64
N ASP A 99 -2.47 -10.82 -0.47
CA ASP A 99 -1.14 -10.74 -1.07
C ASP A 99 -0.86 -9.34 -1.62
N LEU A 100 -1.85 -8.71 -2.26
CA LEU A 100 -1.75 -7.34 -2.75
C LEU A 100 -1.57 -6.34 -1.60
N ASP A 101 -2.27 -6.53 -0.48
CA ASP A 101 -2.10 -5.71 0.70
C ASP A 101 -0.72 -5.91 1.34
N ASN A 102 -0.19 -7.14 1.33
CA ASN A 102 1.17 -7.43 1.76
C ASN A 102 2.20 -6.73 0.85
N MET A 103 2.02 -6.81 -0.47
CA MET A 103 2.86 -6.10 -1.45
C MET A 103 2.80 -4.58 -1.27
N ASN A 104 1.62 -4.01 -0.99
CA ASN A 104 1.48 -2.57 -0.73
C ASN A 104 2.28 -2.12 0.51
N ILE A 105 2.31 -2.94 1.57
CA ILE A 105 3.14 -2.66 2.76
C ILE A 105 4.62 -2.64 2.38
N LEU A 106 5.10 -3.66 1.65
CA LEU A 106 6.50 -3.70 1.20
C LEU A 106 6.84 -2.53 0.28
N TYR A 107 5.96 -2.19 -0.67
CA TYR A 107 6.15 -1.05 -1.55
C TYR A 107 6.30 0.24 -0.75
N ASN A 108 5.41 0.51 0.20
CA ASN A 108 5.48 1.72 1.02
C ASN A 108 6.74 1.74 1.91
N LEU A 109 7.13 0.59 2.47
CA LEU A 109 8.37 0.45 3.24
C LEU A 109 9.59 0.87 2.41
N TYR A 110 9.74 0.29 1.22
CA TYR A 110 10.86 0.61 0.34
C TYR A 110 10.78 2.02 -0.24
N THR A 111 9.59 2.53 -0.58
CA THR A 111 9.43 3.93 -1.01
C THR A 111 9.90 4.89 0.07
N ASN A 112 9.46 4.70 1.32
CA ASN A 112 9.89 5.54 2.43
C ASN A 112 11.39 5.40 2.69
N TYR A 113 11.92 4.17 2.66
CA TYR A 113 13.36 3.92 2.76
C TYR A 113 14.12 4.68 1.66
N TYR A 114 13.73 4.55 0.40
CA TYR A 114 14.42 5.14 -0.74
C TYR A 114 14.29 6.66 -0.83
N ASN A 115 13.26 7.23 -0.23
CA ASN A 115 13.14 8.68 -0.06
C ASN A 115 14.11 9.26 0.98
N VAL A 116 14.62 8.43 1.89
CA VAL A 116 15.67 8.83 2.83
C VAL A 116 17.05 8.42 2.29
N PHE A 117 17.17 7.22 1.69
CA PHE A 117 18.44 6.61 1.35
C PHE A 117 18.47 6.01 -0.05
N ASN A 118 19.47 6.39 -0.85
CA ASN A 118 19.78 5.70 -2.10
C ASN A 118 21.19 5.11 -2.02
N GLY A 119 21.27 3.77 -1.95
CA GLY A 119 22.50 3.06 -1.60
C GLY A 119 23.01 3.54 -0.24
N SER A 120 24.25 4.02 -0.21
CA SER A 120 24.88 4.56 1.01
C SER A 120 24.59 6.03 1.26
N ASN A 121 23.88 6.73 0.37
CA ASN A 121 23.70 8.18 0.43
C ASN A 121 22.37 8.56 1.06
N ILE A 122 22.39 9.59 1.91
CA ILE A 122 21.17 10.30 2.33
C ILE A 122 20.68 11.17 1.15
N VAL A 123 19.42 11.00 0.72
CA VAL A 123 18.85 11.68 -0.46
C VAL A 123 17.68 12.61 -0.16
N CYS A 124 17.08 12.50 1.02
CA CYS A 124 16.09 13.49 1.50
C CYS A 124 16.70 14.90 1.55
N THR A 125 15.86 15.91 1.32
CA THR A 125 16.30 17.29 1.09
C THR A 125 16.60 18.02 2.39
N THR A 126 15.74 17.87 3.39
CA THR A 126 15.85 18.50 4.71
C THR A 126 15.75 17.47 5.82
N LYS A 127 16.28 17.80 7.00
CA LYS A 127 16.14 16.98 8.20
C LYS A 127 14.69 16.56 8.47
N ASP A 128 13.76 17.50 8.41
CA ASP A 128 12.34 17.23 8.68
C ASP A 128 11.76 16.22 7.67
N THR A 129 12.13 16.33 6.38
CA THR A 129 11.69 15.34 5.37
C THR A 129 12.28 13.96 5.64
N CYS A 130 13.55 13.88 6.07
CA CYS A 130 14.19 12.62 6.42
C CYS A 130 13.48 11.95 7.61
N LEU A 131 13.19 12.73 8.66
CA LEU A 131 12.49 12.26 9.86
C LEU A 131 11.06 11.84 9.55
N GLU A 132 10.37 12.57 8.68
CA GLU A 132 8.99 12.24 8.28
C GLU A 132 8.92 10.91 7.52
N TYR A 133 9.75 10.72 6.48
CA TYR A 133 9.81 9.43 5.78
C TYR A 133 10.26 8.29 6.69
N SER A 134 11.19 8.55 7.61
CA SER A 134 11.64 7.56 8.60
C SER A 134 10.51 7.16 9.55
N ARG A 135 9.69 8.12 9.99
CA ARG A 135 8.50 7.86 10.80
C ARG A 135 7.47 7.04 10.04
N GLN A 136 7.23 7.35 8.77
CA GLN A 136 6.33 6.58 7.91
C GLN A 136 6.84 5.15 7.69
N CYS A 137 8.15 4.97 7.51
CA CYS A 137 8.79 3.66 7.44
C CYS A 137 8.48 2.81 8.68
N VAL A 138 8.70 3.35 9.90
CA VAL A 138 8.37 2.63 11.14
C VAL A 138 6.88 2.28 11.22
N GLN A 139 5.98 3.16 10.78
CA GLN A 139 4.54 2.90 10.78
C GLN A 139 4.15 1.77 9.82
N GLU A 140 4.68 1.76 8.60
CA GLU A 140 4.44 0.67 7.65
C GLU A 140 5.06 -0.66 8.11
N TYR A 141 6.23 -0.60 8.77
CA TYR A 141 6.88 -1.77 9.33
C TYR A 141 6.01 -2.44 10.40
N LYS A 142 5.43 -1.64 11.30
CA LYS A 142 4.46 -2.16 12.30
C LYS A 142 3.29 -2.87 11.63
N LYS A 143 2.74 -2.35 10.53
CA LYS A 143 1.68 -3.04 9.76
C LYS A 143 2.17 -4.38 9.21
N GLY A 144 3.40 -4.42 8.70
CA GLY A 144 4.03 -5.64 8.22
C GLY A 144 4.18 -6.70 9.31
N ILE A 145 4.65 -6.30 10.49
CA ILE A 145 4.79 -7.18 11.65
C ILE A 145 3.44 -7.75 12.11
N ILE A 146 2.38 -6.93 12.18
CA ILE A 146 1.04 -7.40 12.55
C ILE A 146 0.51 -8.44 11.56
N LYS A 147 0.80 -8.28 10.26
CA LYS A 147 0.41 -9.24 9.23
C LYS A 147 1.31 -10.47 9.17
N CYS A 148 2.55 -10.35 9.61
CA CYS A 148 3.51 -11.44 9.66
C CYS A 148 3.20 -12.41 10.82
N LYS A 149 2.30 -13.38 10.57
CA LYS A 149 1.86 -14.36 11.57
C LYS A 149 2.82 -15.53 11.76
N THR A 150 3.47 -15.97 10.68
CA THR A 150 4.35 -17.14 10.64
C THR A 150 5.65 -16.77 9.94
N ASN A 151 6.78 -16.93 10.63
CA ASN A 151 8.10 -16.51 10.14
C ASN A 151 8.49 -17.12 8.77
N ASP A 152 7.85 -18.21 8.35
CA ASP A 152 8.19 -18.93 7.13
C ASP A 152 7.51 -18.41 5.86
N SER A 153 6.54 -17.49 5.97
CA SER A 153 5.91 -16.91 4.77
C SER A 153 6.87 -16.00 4.03
N GLU A 154 6.80 -15.97 2.70
CA GLU A 154 7.62 -15.09 1.86
C GLU A 154 7.49 -13.62 2.25
N PHE A 155 6.27 -13.20 2.64
CA PHE A 155 6.05 -11.86 3.16
C PHE A 155 6.82 -11.59 4.47
N CYS A 156 6.77 -12.52 5.43
CA CYS A 156 7.54 -12.40 6.67
C CYS A 156 9.06 -12.35 6.43
N LYS A 157 9.56 -13.16 5.50
CA LYS A 157 10.96 -13.14 5.09
C LYS A 157 11.33 -11.77 4.53
N ALA A 158 10.51 -11.19 3.65
CA ALA A 158 10.72 -9.85 3.11
C ALA A 158 10.71 -8.75 4.19
N ILE A 159 9.83 -8.85 5.19
CA ILE A 159 9.83 -7.92 6.34
C ILE A 159 11.13 -8.04 7.16
N LYS A 160 11.63 -9.26 7.38
CA LYS A 160 12.90 -9.50 8.07
C LYS A 160 14.10 -9.00 7.27
N GLU A 161 14.10 -9.18 5.95
CA GLU A 161 15.13 -8.62 5.07
C GLU A 161 15.15 -7.10 5.13
N PHE A 162 13.97 -6.47 5.12
CA PHE A 162 13.85 -5.03 5.31
C PHE A 162 14.42 -4.58 6.66
N GLN A 163 14.09 -5.30 7.75
CA GLN A 163 14.63 -5.01 9.09
C GLN A 163 16.16 -5.03 9.08
N ASN A 164 16.77 -6.10 8.57
CA ASN A 164 18.23 -6.21 8.47
C ASN A 164 18.85 -5.04 7.70
N LYS A 165 18.22 -4.66 6.58
CA LYS A 165 18.68 -3.52 5.75
C LYS A 165 18.63 -2.20 6.53
N TYR A 166 17.59 -1.99 7.32
CA TYR A 166 17.40 -0.79 8.13
C TYR A 166 18.37 -0.74 9.33
N ASP A 167 18.62 -1.88 9.98
CA ASP A 167 19.52 -1.96 11.14
C ASP A 167 20.98 -1.67 10.75
N ILE A 168 21.44 -2.20 9.60
CA ILE A 168 22.76 -1.86 9.03
C ILE A 168 22.88 -0.35 8.85
N LEU A 169 21.82 0.27 8.35
CA LEU A 169 21.80 1.69 8.03
C LEU A 169 21.85 2.59 9.28
N ILE A 170 21.20 2.20 10.38
CA ILE A 170 21.32 2.92 11.65
C ILE A 170 22.76 2.86 12.18
N GLY A 171 23.45 1.73 11.98
CA GLY A 171 24.84 1.55 12.42
C GLY A 171 25.87 2.40 11.67
N ASP A 172 25.55 2.89 10.47
CA ASP A 172 26.48 3.60 9.60
C ASP A 172 26.83 5.04 10.06
N ASN A 173 26.14 5.59 11.06
CA ASN A 173 26.41 6.93 11.65
C ASN A 173 26.61 8.07 10.62
N LYS A 174 25.84 8.05 9.53
CA LYS A 174 25.91 9.04 8.44
C LYS A 174 25.19 10.33 8.80
N THR A 175 25.70 11.44 8.26
CA THR A 175 25.10 12.78 8.40
C THR A 175 24.98 13.51 7.07
N LYS A 176 23.91 14.29 6.88
CA LYS A 176 23.72 15.20 5.74
C LYS A 176 22.64 16.23 6.06
N ASN A 177 22.84 17.50 5.68
CA ASN A 177 21.83 18.56 5.82
C ASN A 177 21.18 18.65 7.22
N GLY A 178 21.99 18.46 8.26
CA GLY A 178 21.53 18.49 9.67
C GLY A 178 20.79 17.24 10.15
N PHE A 179 20.57 16.25 9.27
CA PHE A 179 20.08 14.92 9.62
C PHE A 179 21.23 13.98 9.94
N SER A 180 21.07 13.18 10.99
CA SER A 180 21.93 12.04 11.32
C SER A 180 21.14 10.74 11.38
N THR A 181 21.72 9.65 10.87
CA THR A 181 21.17 8.29 11.05
C THR A 181 21.00 7.90 12.52
N SER A 182 21.76 8.48 13.45
CA SER A 182 21.58 8.28 14.88
C SER A 182 20.26 8.86 15.43
N GLU A 183 19.57 9.71 14.66
CA GLU A 183 18.24 10.25 15.00
C GLU A 183 17.11 9.31 14.58
N LEU A 184 17.42 8.24 13.84
CA LEU A 184 16.46 7.21 13.48
C LEU A 184 16.07 6.40 14.70
N LYS A 185 14.76 6.13 14.80
CA LYS A 185 14.26 5.17 15.79
C LYS A 185 14.53 3.77 15.28
N SER A 186 15.07 2.91 16.14
CA SER A 186 15.14 1.47 15.87
C SER A 186 13.76 0.92 15.54
N LEU A 187 13.72 -0.07 14.65
CA LEU A 187 12.49 -0.78 14.37
C LEU A 187 12.06 -1.58 15.62
N PRO A 188 10.77 -1.56 15.99
CA PRO A 188 10.29 -2.31 17.13
C PRO A 188 10.39 -3.81 16.89
N SER A 189 10.60 -4.58 17.94
CA SER A 189 10.53 -6.04 17.89
C SER A 189 9.11 -6.53 17.62
N HIS A 190 8.98 -7.78 17.15
CA HIS A 190 7.67 -8.41 16.91
C HIS A 190 6.79 -8.39 18.16
N ALA A 191 7.36 -8.72 19.32
CA ALA A 191 6.68 -8.70 20.61
C ALA A 191 6.16 -7.30 20.99
N GLU A 192 6.97 -6.25 20.84
CA GLU A 192 6.55 -4.87 21.13
C GLU A 192 5.38 -4.44 20.24
N VAL A 193 5.44 -4.75 18.95
CA VAL A 193 4.36 -4.39 18.02
C VAL A 193 3.08 -5.16 18.35
N LEU A 194 3.15 -6.45 18.66
CA LEU A 194 1.97 -7.23 19.02
C LEU A 194 1.35 -6.75 20.34
N GLN A 195 2.17 -6.39 21.33
CA GLN A 195 1.70 -5.82 22.58
C GLN A 195 1.02 -4.46 22.37
N GLU A 196 1.65 -3.57 21.60
CA GLU A 196 1.07 -2.27 21.23
C GLU A 196 -0.25 -2.47 20.48
N TYR A 197 -0.29 -3.35 19.48
CA TYR A 197 -1.50 -3.64 18.71
C TYR A 197 -2.63 -4.22 19.58
N GLY A 198 -2.29 -5.14 20.49
CA GLY A 198 -3.26 -5.72 21.43
C GLY A 198 -3.84 -4.69 22.39
N SER A 199 -2.99 -3.81 22.93
CA SER A 199 -3.44 -2.73 23.83
C SER A 199 -4.31 -1.71 23.10
N GLU A 200 -3.96 -1.34 21.86
CA GLU A 200 -4.77 -0.49 20.99
C GLU A 200 -6.14 -1.12 20.65
N LEU A 201 -6.17 -2.41 20.35
CA LEU A 201 -7.41 -3.13 20.09
C LEU A 201 -8.32 -3.15 21.32
N ASN A 202 -7.76 -3.42 22.50
CA ASN A 202 -8.49 -3.39 23.76
C ASN A 202 -9.03 -2.00 24.08
N ARG A 203 -8.21 -0.96 23.88
CA ARG A 203 -8.64 0.44 24.05
C ARG A 203 -9.83 0.76 23.14
N ARG A 204 -9.75 0.41 21.86
CA ARG A 204 -10.86 0.62 20.91
C ARG A 204 -12.13 -0.10 21.31
N LYS A 205 -12.03 -1.36 21.76
CA LYS A 205 -13.18 -2.12 22.27
C LYS A 205 -13.82 -1.42 23.46
N ILE A 206 -13.02 -0.98 24.43
CA ILE A 206 -13.50 -0.23 25.61
C ILE A 206 -14.19 1.06 25.17
N THR A 207 -13.58 1.84 24.27
CA THR A 207 -14.17 3.09 23.76
C THR A 207 -15.54 2.86 23.09
N ILE A 208 -15.68 1.82 22.27
CA ILE A 208 -16.96 1.48 21.61
C ILE A 208 -18.04 1.13 22.63
N VAL A 209 -17.69 0.33 23.66
CA VAL A 209 -18.62 -0.03 24.74
C VAL A 209 -19.03 1.23 25.52
N THR A 210 -18.08 2.09 25.90
CA THR A 210 -18.37 3.32 26.65
C THR A 210 -19.26 4.28 25.86
N ILE A 211 -19.02 4.46 24.56
CA ILE A 211 -19.87 5.29 23.68
C ILE A 211 -21.29 4.71 23.65
N SER A 212 -21.43 3.39 23.49
CA SER A 212 -22.75 2.74 23.43
C SER A 212 -23.55 2.94 24.71
N ILE A 213 -22.91 2.85 25.87
CA ILE A 213 -23.53 3.09 27.18
C ILE A 213 -23.95 4.57 27.31
N MET A 214 -23.07 5.51 26.95
CA MET A 214 -23.39 6.94 27.00
C MET A 214 -24.57 7.29 26.10
N CYS A 215 -24.65 6.75 24.88
CA CYS A 215 -25.78 6.95 23.98
C CYS A 215 -27.10 6.42 24.57
N ALA A 216 -27.07 5.26 25.23
CA ALA A 216 -28.26 4.69 25.87
C ALA A 216 -28.76 5.58 27.02
N ILE A 217 -27.85 6.05 27.88
CA ILE A 217 -28.17 6.96 28.99
C ILE A 217 -28.78 8.26 28.45
N PHE A 218 -28.18 8.88 27.44
CA PHE A 218 -28.71 10.08 26.79
C PHE A 218 -30.11 9.84 26.20
N GLY A 219 -30.33 8.70 25.54
CA GLY A 219 -31.64 8.32 25.01
C GLY A 219 -32.70 8.23 26.10
N ILE A 220 -32.39 7.58 27.22
CA ILE A 220 -33.30 7.47 28.38
C ILE A 220 -33.61 8.86 28.97
N ILE A 221 -32.60 9.72 29.12
CA ILE A 221 -32.79 11.10 29.63
C ILE A 221 -33.73 11.89 28.73
N LEU A 222 -33.58 11.80 27.40
CA LEU A 222 -34.45 12.48 26.45
C LEU A 222 -35.90 11.97 26.52
N ILE A 223 -36.09 10.66 26.67
CA ILE A 223 -37.42 10.06 26.85
C ILE A 223 -38.05 10.56 28.14
N LEU A 224 -37.33 10.53 29.26
CA LEU A 224 -37.82 11.02 30.54
C LEU A 224 -38.17 12.51 30.49
N PHE A 225 -37.33 13.33 29.85
CA PHE A 225 -37.60 14.75 29.66
C PHE A 225 -38.86 15.00 28.81
N TYR A 226 -39.05 14.23 27.74
CA TYR A 226 -40.25 14.30 26.91
C TYR A 226 -41.51 13.92 27.71
N LEU A 227 -41.47 12.81 28.44
CA LEU A 227 -42.58 12.36 29.28
C LEU A 227 -42.92 13.40 30.36
N TYR A 228 -41.91 13.97 31.01
CA TYR A 228 -42.09 15.05 31.99
C TYR A 228 -42.76 16.27 31.38
N LYS A 229 -42.38 16.66 30.15
CA LYS A 229 -43.00 17.78 29.44
C LYS A 229 -44.47 17.50 29.08
N VAL A 230 -44.80 16.27 28.66
CA VAL A 230 -46.18 15.88 28.33
C VAL A 230 -47.08 15.89 29.57
N GLN A 231 -46.60 15.45 30.74
CA GLN A 231 -47.39 15.44 31.98
C GLN A 231 -47.71 16.84 32.53
N ARG A 232 -46.95 17.87 32.12
CA ARG A 232 -47.06 19.23 32.65
C ARG A 232 -47.90 20.16 31.77
N ASN A 233 -48.24 19.72 30.55
CA ASN A 233 -49.17 20.40 29.63
C ASN A 233 -50.56 19.78 29.74
#